data_AF-A0A6J1UCT0-F1
#
_entry.id   AF-A0A6J1UCT0-F1
#
_cell.length_a   1.000
_cell.length_b   1.000
_cell.length_c   1.000
_cell.angle_alpha   90.00
_cell.angle_beta   90.00
_cell.angle_gamma   90.00
#
_symmetry.space_group_name_H-M   'P 1'
#
loop_
_entity.id
_entity.type
_entity.pdbx_description
1 polymer ?
#
loop_
_entity_poly.entity_id
_entity_poly.type
_entity_poly.pdbx_seq_one_letter_code
_entity_poly.pdbx_strand_id
1 'polypeptide(L)'
;MNFTLYRNKDINNPRKKNYTILNAETDRLSYVGNNFGAGALKCNTLCRYFVGVLDEPSGQMEVYNAELFNMQPLISDDVADNDLSEYLAKSYREKVDLCIEAFGTNKQRKALNSRRMNEVRKEVLNKAVIKAAEDVIETKGAAALIHDAAEDEKTDVSLVLPPCHEDAKKPEDVYKFEDLISPAEYEALQAPAAVFMNVTAADILKMTEEKSYCSFVLDELKSMPLDEKSYDHKARCLWFFDCLVKLNSQKVVKKKHAMGPTCPNIISNKLVKTFTALSYGNGRIQNLISASMKVKITAYAIALALHINHFQTNLTVLQRDLKLRENKILDIAKAMRLKISKSKNLFGLEEHKLGTLCLPLPAQKVPSRNKKRKLN
;
A
#
# COMPACT_ATOMS: atom_id res chain seq x y z
N MET A 1 13.51 66.60 23.02
CA MET A 1 12.21 65.90 22.89
C MET A 1 11.27 66.83 22.15
N ASN A 2 10.89 66.48 20.94
CA ASN A 2 10.11 67.35 20.06
C ASN A 2 8.71 66.78 19.89
N PHE A 3 7.70 67.61 20.13
CA PHE A 3 6.30 67.25 19.94
C PHE A 3 5.80 67.79 18.61
N THR A 4 5.20 66.91 17.81
CA THR A 4 4.56 67.25 16.53
C THR A 4 3.11 66.80 16.57
N LEU A 5 2.18 67.73 16.32
CA LEU A 5 0.76 67.46 16.30
C LEU A 5 0.26 67.43 14.85
N TYR A 6 -0.29 66.29 14.44
CA TYR A 6 -0.94 66.12 13.15
C TYR A 6 -2.44 66.16 13.33
N ARG A 7 -3.12 66.98 12.52
CA ARG A 7 -4.59 67.04 12.47
C ARG A 7 -5.08 66.54 11.12
N ASN A 8 -6.18 65.79 11.13
CA ASN A 8 -6.79 65.32 9.90
C ASN A 8 -7.36 66.49 9.09
N LYS A 9 -7.15 66.45 7.76
CA LYS A 9 -7.65 67.46 6.81
C LYS A 9 -9.06 67.16 6.28
N ASP A 10 -9.58 65.96 6.51
CA ASP A 10 -10.88 65.54 5.99
C ASP A 10 -12.04 66.12 6.84
N ILE A 11 -12.63 67.21 6.34
CA ILE A 11 -13.71 67.96 7.02
C ILE A 11 -15.09 67.38 6.69
N ASN A 12 -15.22 66.60 5.61
CA ASN A 12 -16.51 66.12 5.10
C ASN A 12 -17.15 65.08 6.04
N ASN A 13 -16.34 64.32 6.79
CA ASN A 13 -16.84 63.36 7.77
C ASN A 13 -16.73 63.93 9.19
N PRO A 14 -17.85 64.23 9.89
CA PRO A 14 -17.83 64.86 11.20
C PRO A 14 -17.11 64.04 12.27
N ARG A 15 -17.02 62.70 12.10
CA ARG A 15 -16.27 61.82 13.02
C ARG A 15 -14.77 61.93 12.84
N LYS A 16 -14.30 62.23 11.62
CA LYS A 16 -12.87 62.26 11.27
C LYS A 16 -12.24 63.64 11.44
N LYS A 17 -13.07 64.68 11.55
CA LYS A 17 -12.65 66.09 11.72
C LYS A 17 -11.77 66.30 12.95
N ASN A 18 -12.03 65.58 14.03
CA ASN A 18 -11.30 65.73 15.30
C ASN A 18 -10.16 64.72 15.46
N TYR A 19 -9.79 63.97 14.41
CA TYR A 19 -8.70 63.01 14.52
C TYR A 19 -7.36 63.74 14.58
N THR A 20 -6.64 63.48 15.66
CA THR A 20 -5.33 64.07 15.91
C THR A 20 -4.36 63.00 16.38
N ILE A 21 -3.11 63.14 15.92
CA ILE A 21 -1.99 62.28 16.28
C ILE A 21 -0.92 63.18 16.89
N LEU A 22 -0.46 62.82 18.09
CA LEU A 22 0.68 63.45 18.74
C LEU A 22 1.87 62.52 18.62
N ASN A 23 2.93 62.97 17.95
CA ASN A 23 4.20 62.26 17.90
C ASN A 23 5.22 63.00 18.76
N ALA A 24 5.90 62.28 19.64
CA ALA A 24 6.97 62.79 20.49
C ALA A 24 8.27 62.05 20.17
N GLU A 25 9.22 62.77 19.58
CA GLU A 25 10.49 62.21 19.14
C GLU A 25 11.58 62.50 20.17
N THR A 26 12.33 61.47 20.52
CA THR A 26 13.53 61.52 21.37
C THR A 26 14.70 60.87 20.64
N ASP A 27 15.93 61.08 21.10
CA ASP A 27 17.15 60.58 20.45
C ASP A 27 17.20 59.04 20.31
N ARG A 28 16.36 58.30 21.06
CA ARG A 28 16.39 56.83 21.10
C ARG A 28 15.07 56.16 20.69
N LEU A 29 13.94 56.80 20.94
CA LEU A 29 12.60 56.23 20.75
C LEU A 29 11.63 57.31 20.26
N SER A 30 10.70 56.90 19.41
CA SER A 30 9.54 57.72 19.04
C SER A 30 8.33 57.26 19.83
N TYR A 31 7.52 58.18 20.33
CA TYR A 31 6.26 57.87 21.00
C TYR A 31 5.10 58.44 20.20
N VAL A 32 4.07 57.63 19.96
CA VAL A 32 2.89 58.05 19.21
C VAL A 32 1.65 57.89 20.09
N GLY A 33 0.82 58.93 20.14
CA GLY A 33 -0.47 58.93 20.80
C GLY A 33 -1.58 59.37 19.85
N ASN A 34 -2.68 58.63 19.82
CA ASN A 34 -3.82 58.87 18.92
C ASN A 34 -5.11 59.05 19.74
N ASN A 35 -5.99 59.93 19.28
CA ASN A 35 -7.33 60.11 19.87
C ASN A 35 -8.44 59.29 19.16
N PHE A 36 -8.07 58.39 18.23
CA PHE A 36 -8.98 57.53 17.48
C PHE A 36 -8.48 56.07 17.38
N GLY A 37 -9.39 55.14 17.07
CA GLY A 37 -9.07 53.72 16.92
C GLY A 37 -9.14 52.91 18.22
N ALA A 38 -8.76 51.62 18.16
CA ALA A 38 -8.91 50.68 19.27
C ALA A 38 -8.02 51.00 20.49
N GLY A 39 -6.91 51.71 20.29
CA GLY A 39 -5.97 52.12 21.34
C GLY A 39 -6.23 53.51 21.94
N ALA A 40 -7.24 54.25 21.46
CA ALA A 40 -7.51 55.61 21.92
C ALA A 40 -8.21 55.63 23.29
N LEU A 41 -7.87 56.65 24.07
CA LEU A 41 -8.54 56.93 25.34
C LEU A 41 -10.01 57.28 25.08
N LYS A 42 -10.91 56.39 25.52
CA LYS A 42 -12.37 56.61 25.42
C LYS A 42 -12.84 57.80 26.25
N CYS A 43 -12.07 58.24 27.24
CA CYS A 43 -12.46 59.34 28.13
C CYS A 43 -12.65 60.67 27.39
N ASN A 44 -11.92 60.95 26.30
CA ASN A 44 -12.12 62.19 25.52
C ASN A 44 -13.47 62.26 24.80
N THR A 45 -14.15 61.12 24.61
CA THR A 45 -15.51 61.09 24.05
C THR A 45 -16.60 61.29 25.10
N LEU A 46 -16.30 60.97 26.37
CA LEU A 46 -17.25 61.01 27.47
C LEU A 46 -17.10 62.29 28.32
N CYS A 47 -15.88 62.83 28.41
CA CYS A 47 -15.51 63.97 29.23
C CYS A 47 -14.73 65.00 28.40
N ARG A 48 -14.98 66.28 28.67
CA ARG A 48 -14.16 67.39 28.17
C ARG A 48 -13.21 67.83 29.26
N TYR A 49 -11.94 67.93 28.93
CA TYR A 49 -10.89 68.35 29.86
C TYR A 49 -10.50 69.79 29.56
N PHE A 50 -10.23 70.54 30.61
CA PHE A 50 -9.78 71.92 30.51
C PHE A 50 -8.58 72.14 31.42
N VAL A 51 -7.63 72.94 30.95
CA VAL A 51 -6.50 73.43 31.72
C VAL A 51 -6.80 74.86 32.12
N GLY A 52 -6.93 75.12 33.42
CA GLY A 52 -7.12 76.45 33.97
C GLY A 52 -5.78 77.06 34.37
N VAL A 53 -5.50 78.28 33.93
CA VAL A 53 -4.39 79.11 34.40
C VAL A 53 -4.99 80.23 35.24
N LEU A 54 -4.74 80.20 36.55
CA LEU A 54 -5.26 81.19 37.49
C LEU A 54 -4.19 82.26 37.74
N ASP A 55 -4.56 83.52 37.54
CA ASP A 55 -3.77 84.65 37.99
C ASP A 55 -4.24 85.03 39.41
N GLU A 56 -3.51 84.56 40.42
CA GLU A 56 -3.81 84.77 41.85
C GLU A 56 -4.08 86.23 42.24
N PRO A 57 -3.31 87.25 41.80
CA PRO A 57 -3.55 88.64 42.18
C PRO A 57 -4.80 89.26 41.54
N SER A 58 -5.20 88.85 40.33
CA SER A 58 -6.42 89.36 39.68
C SER A 58 -7.66 88.51 39.95
N GLY A 59 -7.48 87.28 40.45
CA GLY A 59 -8.55 86.31 40.67
C GLY A 59 -9.20 85.79 39.38
N GLN A 60 -8.62 86.08 38.21
CA GLN A 60 -9.14 85.66 36.91
C GLN A 60 -8.50 84.34 36.48
N MET A 61 -9.32 83.43 35.93
CA MET A 61 -8.87 82.13 35.45
C MET A 61 -9.11 82.00 33.95
N GLU A 62 -8.04 81.79 33.19
CA GLU A 62 -8.11 81.47 31.78
C GLU A 62 -8.26 79.95 31.61
N VAL A 63 -9.25 79.53 30.82
CA VAL A 63 -9.60 78.12 30.68
C VAL A 63 -9.37 77.67 29.24
N TYR A 64 -8.44 76.73 29.04
CA TYR A 64 -8.04 76.19 27.76
C TYR A 64 -8.58 74.77 27.57
N ASN A 65 -9.24 74.50 26.45
CA ASN A 65 -9.70 73.14 26.12
C ASN A 65 -8.50 72.22 25.84
N ALA A 66 -8.47 71.06 26.47
CA ALA A 66 -7.36 70.11 26.41
C ALA A 66 -7.84 68.69 26.04
N GLU A 67 -6.99 67.97 25.30
CA GLU A 67 -7.20 66.56 24.96
C GLU A 67 -6.12 65.70 25.60
N LEU A 68 -6.52 64.56 26.18
CA LEU A 68 -5.59 63.60 26.77
C LEU A 68 -5.09 62.61 25.70
N PHE A 69 -3.79 62.41 25.62
CA PHE A 69 -3.17 61.41 24.73
C PHE A 69 -2.50 60.33 25.57
N ASN A 70 -2.77 59.05 25.24
CA ASN A 70 -1.99 57.94 25.75
C ASN A 70 -0.83 57.67 24.78
N MET A 71 0.38 58.00 25.19
CA MET A 71 1.57 57.88 24.34
C MET A 71 2.15 56.47 24.45
N GLN A 72 2.31 55.78 23.32
CA GLN A 72 2.92 54.44 23.26
C GLN A 72 4.28 54.50 22.55
N PRO A 73 5.32 53.81 23.06
CA PRO A 73 6.60 53.75 22.38
C PRO A 73 6.44 52.98 21.06
N LEU A 74 6.85 53.62 19.97
CA LEU A 74 7.04 52.98 18.67
C LEU A 74 8.42 52.33 18.69
N ILE A 75 8.44 51.04 18.97
CA ILE A 75 9.66 50.23 18.85
C ILE A 75 9.79 49.89 17.38
N SER A 76 10.82 50.41 16.72
CA SER A 76 11.19 50.11 15.34
C SER A 76 11.76 48.69 15.21
N ASP A 77 11.14 47.70 15.84
CA ASP A 77 11.37 46.32 15.44
C ASP A 77 10.53 46.12 14.20
N ASP A 78 11.19 45.75 13.10
CA ASP A 78 10.60 45.36 11.82
C ASP A 78 9.28 44.64 12.08
N VAL A 79 8.18 45.38 11.97
CA VAL A 79 6.85 44.81 12.06
C VAL A 79 6.80 43.91 10.85
N ALA A 80 6.91 42.61 11.11
CA ALA A 80 6.92 41.57 10.13
C ALA A 80 5.61 41.63 9.33
N ASP A 81 5.60 42.48 8.30
CA ASP A 81 4.57 42.54 7.26
C ASP A 81 4.69 41.33 6.32
N ASN A 82 5.52 40.34 6.68
CA ASN A 82 5.82 39.15 5.90
C ASN A 82 4.77 38.03 5.98
N ASP A 83 3.76 38.10 6.85
CA ASP A 83 2.83 36.97 7.00
C ASP A 83 1.61 37.02 6.07
N LEU A 84 1.08 38.19 5.71
CA LEU A 84 -0.18 38.24 4.96
C LEU A 84 -0.02 37.87 3.48
N SER A 85 1.07 38.30 2.84
CA SER A 85 1.31 37.99 1.42
C SER A 85 1.58 36.50 1.21
N GLU A 86 2.40 35.90 2.08
CA GLU A 86 2.72 34.48 2.08
C GLU A 86 1.51 33.62 2.45
N TYR A 87 0.68 34.09 3.40
CA TYR A 87 -0.58 33.43 3.72
C TYR A 87 -1.57 33.46 2.55
N LEU A 88 -1.68 34.57 1.81
CA LEU A 88 -2.58 34.68 0.67
C LEU A 88 -2.14 33.77 -0.49
N ALA A 89 -0.84 33.65 -0.74
CA ALA A 89 -0.26 32.79 -1.78
C ALA A 89 -0.48 31.28 -1.55
N LYS A 90 -0.71 30.85 -0.30
CA LYS A 90 -0.90 29.44 0.04
C LYS A 90 -2.21 28.88 -0.49
N SER A 91 -2.15 27.64 -0.99
CA SER A 91 -3.31 26.89 -1.48
C SER A 91 -4.32 26.65 -0.36
N TYR A 92 -5.60 26.46 -0.70
CA TYR A 92 -6.64 26.09 0.27
C TYR A 92 -6.22 24.89 1.13
N ARG A 93 -5.58 23.89 0.52
CA ARG A 93 -5.10 22.70 1.23
C ARG A 93 -3.98 23.04 2.24
N GLU A 94 -3.06 23.92 1.88
CA GLU A 94 -1.97 24.35 2.77
C GLU A 94 -2.49 25.17 3.94
N LYS A 95 -3.49 26.02 3.70
CA LYS A 95 -4.20 26.76 4.76
C LYS A 95 -4.88 25.81 5.74
N VAL A 96 -5.53 24.75 5.24
CA VAL A 96 -6.14 23.71 6.09
C VAL A 96 -5.07 22.94 6.88
N ASP A 97 -3.96 22.59 6.26
CA ASP A 97 -2.86 21.90 6.92
C ASP A 97 -2.24 22.74 8.05
N LEU A 98 -2.06 24.06 7.84
CA LEU A 98 -1.65 25.01 8.87
C LEU A 98 -2.65 25.09 10.02
N CYS A 99 -3.95 25.11 9.73
CA CYS A 99 -4.99 25.08 10.77
C CYS A 99 -4.97 23.77 11.57
N ILE A 100 -4.72 22.62 10.93
CA ILE A 100 -4.58 21.33 11.61
C ILE A 100 -3.31 21.30 12.48
N GLU A 101 -2.23 21.93 12.02
CA GLU A 101 -0.99 22.04 12.77
C GLU A 101 -1.19 22.94 14.01
N ALA A 102 -1.79 24.12 13.87
CA ALA A 102 -2.02 25.07 14.95
C ALA A 102 -3.12 24.62 15.93
N PHE A 103 -4.27 24.13 15.45
CA PHE A 103 -5.48 23.90 16.24
C PHE A 103 -6.04 22.47 16.16
N GLY A 104 -5.46 21.61 15.33
CA GLY A 104 -5.95 20.25 15.14
C GLY A 104 -5.75 19.34 16.35
N THR A 105 -6.60 18.34 16.48
CA THR A 105 -6.48 17.29 17.50
C THR A 105 -5.21 16.45 17.30
N ASN A 106 -4.72 15.79 18.34
CA ASN A 106 -3.56 14.88 18.25
C ASN A 106 -3.71 13.82 17.14
N LYS A 107 -4.93 13.33 16.92
CA LYS A 107 -5.23 12.37 15.84
C LYS A 107 -5.05 13.00 14.45
N GLN A 108 -5.53 14.23 14.25
CA GLN A 108 -5.41 14.95 12.98
C GLN A 108 -3.96 15.35 12.70
N ARG A 109 -3.22 15.86 13.70
CA ARG A 109 -1.79 16.16 13.59
C ARG A 109 -0.96 14.93 13.21
N LYS A 110 -1.21 13.79 13.84
CA LYS A 110 -0.53 12.52 13.50
C LYS A 110 -0.82 12.06 12.07
N ALA A 111 -2.06 12.21 11.62
CA ALA A 111 -2.44 11.89 10.24
C ALA A 111 -1.75 12.80 9.22
N LEU A 112 -1.65 14.10 9.52
CA LEU A 112 -0.97 15.09 8.68
C LEU A 112 0.54 14.82 8.60
N ASN A 113 1.19 14.55 9.73
CA ASN A 113 2.61 14.18 9.75
C ASN A 113 2.88 12.88 8.97
N SER A 114 1.99 11.88 9.08
CA SER A 114 2.11 10.66 8.29
C SER A 114 2.00 10.92 6.79
N ARG A 115 1.14 11.86 6.36
CA ARG A 115 1.01 12.24 4.94
C ARG A 115 2.27 12.91 4.43
N ARG A 116 2.79 13.93 5.14
CA ARG A 116 4.05 14.62 4.80
C ARG A 116 5.22 13.64 4.69
N MET A 117 5.36 12.71 5.65
CA MET A 117 6.40 11.68 5.62
C MET A 117 6.29 10.73 4.42
N ASN A 118 5.07 10.41 3.98
CA ASN A 118 4.86 9.55 2.82
C ASN A 118 5.15 10.28 1.49
N GLU A 119 4.83 11.58 1.40
CA GLU A 119 5.15 12.42 0.23
C GLU A 119 6.68 12.55 0.05
N VAL A 120 7.42 12.87 1.12
CA VAL A 120 8.90 12.94 1.08
C VAL A 120 9.51 11.59 0.68
N ARG A 121 8.99 10.48 1.22
CA ARG A 121 9.45 9.13 0.82
C ARG A 121 9.19 8.83 -0.66
N LYS A 122 8.06 9.28 -1.20
CA LYS A 122 7.74 9.12 -2.63
C LYS A 122 8.72 9.90 -3.50
N GLU A 123 9.08 11.12 -3.12
CA GLU A 123 10.07 11.93 -3.86
C GLU A 123 11.46 11.31 -3.82
N VAL A 124 11.92 10.86 -2.65
CA VAL A 124 13.21 10.18 -2.49
C VAL A 124 13.23 8.88 -3.29
N LEU A 125 12.14 8.10 -3.24
CA LEU A 125 12.01 6.88 -4.03
C LEU A 125 12.01 7.18 -5.53
N ASN A 126 11.26 8.19 -5.98
CA ASN A 126 11.22 8.58 -7.38
C ASN A 126 12.60 9.04 -7.87
N LYS A 127 13.34 9.85 -7.09
CA LYS A 127 14.71 10.25 -7.42
C LYS A 127 15.66 9.05 -7.50
N ALA A 128 15.55 8.11 -6.57
CA ALA A 128 16.35 6.89 -6.59
C ALA A 128 16.01 5.99 -7.78
N VAL A 129 14.73 5.89 -8.14
CA VAL A 129 14.26 5.12 -9.31
C VAL A 129 14.69 5.79 -10.62
N ILE A 130 14.58 7.11 -10.73
CA ILE A 130 15.06 7.86 -11.90
C ILE A 130 16.57 7.65 -12.06
N LYS A 131 17.34 7.82 -10.98
CA LYS A 131 18.79 7.60 -11.02
C LYS A 131 19.15 6.14 -11.39
N ALA A 132 18.46 5.17 -10.81
CA ALA A 132 18.67 3.76 -11.18
C ALA A 132 18.28 3.47 -12.63
N ALA A 133 17.23 4.12 -13.15
CA ALA A 133 16.84 4.00 -14.56
C ALA A 133 17.88 4.65 -15.48
N GLU A 134 18.43 5.81 -15.11
CA GLU A 134 19.51 6.48 -15.82
C GLU A 134 20.78 5.61 -15.85
N ASP A 135 21.21 5.08 -14.70
CA ASP A 135 22.36 4.18 -14.58
C ASP A 135 22.16 2.91 -15.44
N VAL A 136 20.94 2.36 -15.47
CA VAL A 136 20.61 1.17 -16.28
C VAL A 136 20.57 1.49 -17.78
N ILE A 137 20.07 2.68 -18.18
CA ILE A 137 20.08 3.14 -19.56
C ILE A 137 21.50 3.41 -20.04
N GLU A 138 22.35 3.99 -19.20
CA GLU A 138 23.75 4.28 -19.51
C GLU A 138 24.59 2.98 -19.64
N THR A 139 24.33 1.98 -18.80
CA THR A 139 25.06 0.70 -18.81
C THR A 139 24.61 -0.27 -19.88
N LYS A 140 23.30 -0.36 -20.18
CA LYS A 140 22.74 -1.34 -21.12
C LYS A 140 22.31 -0.75 -22.47
N GLY A 141 22.06 0.56 -22.56
CA GLY A 141 21.54 1.22 -23.75
C GLY A 141 20.03 1.01 -23.96
N ALA A 142 19.33 2.03 -24.44
CA ALA A 142 17.86 2.04 -24.58
C ALA A 142 17.32 0.92 -25.50
N ALA A 143 18.08 0.53 -26.52
CA ALA A 143 17.66 -0.52 -27.46
C ALA A 143 17.71 -1.93 -26.86
N ALA A 144 18.72 -2.25 -26.04
CA ALA A 144 18.79 -3.52 -25.34
C ALA A 144 17.72 -3.60 -24.23
N LEU A 145 17.37 -2.47 -23.61
CA LEU A 145 16.30 -2.39 -22.61
C LEU A 145 14.90 -2.60 -23.17
N ILE A 146 14.63 -2.18 -24.41
CA ILE A 146 13.35 -2.46 -25.08
C ILE A 146 13.24 -3.96 -25.41
N HIS A 147 14.36 -4.62 -25.73
CA HIS A 147 14.41 -6.07 -25.91
C HIS A 147 14.23 -6.81 -24.57
N ASP A 148 14.95 -6.41 -23.52
CA ASP A 148 14.78 -6.92 -22.14
C ASP A 148 13.34 -6.70 -21.64
N ALA A 149 12.72 -5.54 -21.91
CA ALA A 149 11.33 -5.26 -21.50
C ALA A 149 10.28 -6.12 -22.24
N ALA A 150 10.54 -6.45 -23.51
CA ALA A 150 9.70 -7.36 -24.29
C ALA A 150 9.89 -8.83 -23.88
N GLU A 151 11.07 -9.19 -23.37
CA GLU A 151 11.32 -10.45 -22.67
C GLU A 151 10.72 -10.45 -21.27
N ASP A 152 10.73 -9.33 -20.55
CA ASP A 152 10.17 -9.19 -19.21
C ASP A 152 8.64 -9.34 -19.18
N GLU A 153 7.91 -8.85 -20.20
CA GLU A 153 6.46 -9.13 -20.30
C GLU A 153 6.15 -10.62 -20.54
N LYS A 154 7.07 -11.37 -21.17
CA LYS A 154 7.00 -12.85 -21.21
C LYS A 154 7.42 -13.45 -19.86
N THR A 155 8.35 -12.81 -19.15
CA THR A 155 8.78 -13.26 -17.81
C THR A 155 7.70 -13.10 -16.76
N ASP A 156 6.86 -12.07 -16.81
CA ASP A 156 5.87 -11.83 -15.75
C ASP A 156 4.79 -12.92 -15.68
N VAL A 157 4.47 -13.55 -16.82
CA VAL A 157 3.58 -14.73 -16.89
C VAL A 157 4.37 -16.03 -16.67
N SER A 158 5.60 -16.15 -17.17
CA SER A 158 6.43 -17.36 -16.97
C SER A 158 7.00 -17.50 -15.56
N LEU A 159 7.12 -16.41 -14.80
CA LEU A 159 7.51 -16.42 -13.38
C LEU A 159 6.41 -16.98 -12.48
N VAL A 160 5.16 -16.88 -12.92
CA VAL A 160 3.97 -17.34 -12.19
C VAL A 160 3.61 -18.77 -12.57
N LEU A 161 3.84 -19.19 -13.81
CA LEU A 161 3.60 -20.56 -14.24
C LEU A 161 4.85 -21.44 -13.99
N PRO A 162 4.69 -22.76 -13.78
CA PRO A 162 5.82 -23.68 -13.83
C PRO A 162 6.48 -23.63 -15.22
N PRO A 163 7.80 -23.91 -15.31
CA PRO A 163 8.51 -24.00 -16.58
C PRO A 163 7.77 -24.93 -17.56
N CYS A 164 7.44 -24.40 -18.74
CA CYS A 164 6.68 -25.11 -19.77
C CYS A 164 7.62 -25.43 -20.95
N HIS A 165 7.85 -26.72 -21.21
CA HIS A 165 8.67 -27.20 -22.32
C HIS A 165 7.76 -27.52 -23.52
N GLU A 166 7.64 -26.57 -24.45
CA GLU A 166 6.72 -26.70 -25.59
C GLU A 166 7.12 -27.79 -26.59
N ASP A 167 8.42 -28.11 -26.65
CA ASP A 167 8.99 -29.11 -27.57
C ASP A 167 8.87 -30.56 -27.06
N ALA A 168 8.16 -30.75 -25.94
CA ALA A 168 7.96 -32.04 -25.31
C ALA A 168 7.15 -33.00 -26.21
N LYS A 169 7.70 -34.21 -26.42
CA LYS A 169 7.04 -35.28 -27.19
C LYS A 169 6.07 -36.10 -26.35
N LYS A 170 6.20 -36.05 -25.01
CA LYS A 170 5.31 -36.71 -24.05
C LYS A 170 4.63 -35.67 -23.16
N PRO A 171 3.39 -35.91 -22.70
CA PRO A 171 2.71 -35.01 -21.76
C PRO A 171 3.53 -34.78 -20.47
N GLU A 172 4.26 -35.79 -20.02
CA GLU A 172 5.10 -35.75 -18.81
C GLU A 172 6.25 -34.74 -18.90
N ASP A 173 6.77 -34.56 -20.11
CA ASP A 173 7.94 -33.71 -20.37
C ASP A 173 7.56 -32.22 -20.52
N VAL A 174 6.27 -31.90 -20.71
CA VAL A 174 5.79 -30.51 -20.82
C VAL A 174 6.03 -29.75 -19.52
N TYR A 175 5.73 -30.41 -18.39
CA TYR A 175 5.98 -29.90 -17.05
C TYR A 175 6.82 -30.93 -16.29
N LYS A 176 8.14 -30.87 -16.44
CA LYS A 176 9.04 -31.89 -15.87
C LYS A 176 8.89 -31.97 -14.35
N PHE A 177 8.92 -33.20 -13.84
CA PHE A 177 8.82 -33.43 -12.40
C PHE A 177 9.98 -32.78 -11.62
N GLU A 178 11.20 -32.84 -12.17
CA GLU A 178 12.42 -32.27 -11.58
C GLU A 178 12.32 -30.74 -11.40
N ASP A 179 11.59 -30.05 -12.28
CA ASP A 179 11.35 -28.61 -12.20
C ASP A 179 10.33 -28.27 -11.08
N LEU A 180 9.45 -29.21 -10.74
CA LEU A 180 8.46 -29.06 -9.67
C LEU A 180 9.05 -29.42 -8.31
N ILE A 181 9.80 -30.52 -8.22
CA ILE A 181 10.43 -31.06 -7.00
C ILE A 181 11.82 -31.56 -7.39
N SER A 182 12.88 -30.93 -6.86
CA SER A 182 14.25 -31.36 -7.13
C SER A 182 14.54 -32.71 -6.43
N PRO A 183 15.53 -33.49 -6.89
CA PRO A 183 15.85 -34.78 -6.27
C PRO A 183 16.14 -34.71 -4.77
N ALA A 184 16.83 -33.65 -4.32
CA ALA A 184 17.14 -33.44 -2.90
C ALA A 184 15.87 -33.16 -2.06
N GLU A 185 14.90 -32.45 -2.63
CA GLU A 185 13.62 -32.19 -1.98
C GLU A 185 12.75 -33.44 -1.97
N TYR A 186 12.75 -34.19 -3.07
CA TYR A 186 12.02 -35.45 -3.19
C TYR A 186 12.47 -36.47 -2.13
N GLU A 187 13.77 -36.53 -1.85
CA GLU A 187 14.30 -37.41 -0.81
C GLU A 187 13.87 -36.94 0.60
N ALA A 188 13.90 -35.63 0.85
CA ALA A 188 13.45 -35.07 2.12
C ALA A 188 11.96 -35.34 2.42
N LEU A 189 11.14 -35.59 1.39
CA LEU A 189 9.71 -35.89 1.54
C LEU A 189 9.41 -37.31 2.02
N GLN A 190 10.39 -38.23 2.04
CA GLN A 190 10.17 -39.61 2.45
C GLN A 190 9.66 -39.72 3.89
N ALA A 191 10.35 -39.07 4.85
CA ALA A 191 10.00 -39.17 6.26
C ALA A 191 8.60 -38.58 6.58
N PRO A 192 8.21 -37.40 6.06
CA PRO A 192 6.86 -36.89 6.25
C PRO A 192 5.77 -37.70 5.52
N ALA A 193 6.08 -38.27 4.35
CA ALA A 193 5.13 -39.06 3.57
C ALA A 193 4.83 -40.43 4.20
N ALA A 194 5.70 -40.92 5.08
CA ALA A 194 5.49 -42.17 5.84
C ALA A 194 4.18 -42.17 6.65
N VAL A 195 3.64 -40.99 6.97
CA VAL A 195 2.31 -40.86 7.61
C VAL A 195 1.22 -41.49 6.76
N PHE A 196 1.33 -41.43 5.42
CA PHE A 196 0.35 -42.00 4.50
C PHE A 196 0.51 -43.51 4.30
N MET A 197 1.71 -44.05 4.49
CA MET A 197 2.01 -45.49 4.30
C MET A 197 1.20 -46.41 5.22
N ASN A 198 0.84 -45.93 6.41
CA ASN A 198 0.16 -46.73 7.44
C ASN A 198 -1.32 -46.37 7.61
N VAL A 199 -1.92 -45.64 6.67
CA VAL A 199 -3.29 -45.13 6.81
C VAL A 199 -4.30 -46.22 6.55
N THR A 200 -5.16 -46.49 7.54
CA THR A 200 -6.33 -47.36 7.36
C THR A 200 -7.55 -46.56 6.91
N ALA A 201 -8.56 -47.22 6.33
CA ALA A 201 -9.81 -46.56 5.93
C ALA A 201 -10.51 -45.82 7.09
N ALA A 202 -10.35 -46.30 8.33
CA ALA A 202 -10.86 -45.65 9.54
C ALA A 202 -10.10 -44.34 9.85
N ASP A 203 -8.80 -44.29 9.57
CA ASP A 203 -7.99 -43.09 9.74
C ASP A 203 -8.33 -42.03 8.68
N ILE A 204 -8.66 -42.44 7.45
CA ILE A 204 -9.14 -41.51 6.40
C ILE A 204 -10.43 -40.81 6.85
N LEU A 205 -11.36 -41.54 7.48
CA LEU A 205 -12.59 -40.97 8.03
C LEU A 205 -12.30 -39.94 9.13
N LYS A 206 -11.42 -40.28 10.08
CA LYS A 206 -10.98 -39.33 11.12
C LYS A 206 -10.32 -38.08 10.53
N MET A 207 -9.41 -38.27 9.57
CA MET A 207 -8.74 -37.15 8.88
C MET A 207 -9.74 -36.24 8.13
N THR A 208 -10.83 -36.83 7.62
CA THR A 208 -11.91 -36.09 6.95
C THR A 208 -12.73 -35.28 7.96
N GLU A 209 -13.07 -35.86 9.11
CA GLU A 209 -13.79 -35.19 10.20
C GLU A 209 -12.99 -34.02 10.79
N GLU A 210 -11.69 -34.23 11.02
CA GLU A 210 -10.77 -33.22 11.56
C GLU A 210 -10.39 -32.14 10.53
N LYS A 211 -10.68 -32.34 9.24
CA LYS A 211 -10.26 -31.48 8.12
C LYS A 211 -8.74 -31.24 8.12
N SER A 212 -7.98 -32.27 8.46
CA SER A 212 -6.51 -32.23 8.59
C SER A 212 -5.79 -32.12 7.24
N TYR A 213 -6.43 -32.61 6.18
CA TYR A 213 -5.93 -32.62 4.79
C TYR A 213 -6.99 -32.10 3.82
N CYS A 214 -6.56 -31.69 2.62
CA CYS A 214 -7.44 -31.22 1.56
C CYS A 214 -8.26 -32.37 0.92
N SER A 215 -9.41 -32.02 0.33
CA SER A 215 -10.33 -33.03 -0.23
C SER A 215 -9.69 -33.85 -1.36
N PHE A 216 -8.86 -33.22 -2.19
CA PHE A 216 -8.08 -33.89 -3.22
C PHE A 216 -7.21 -35.02 -2.64
N VAL A 217 -6.48 -34.75 -1.55
CA VAL A 217 -5.61 -35.77 -0.93
C VAL A 217 -6.42 -36.91 -0.34
N LEU A 218 -7.54 -36.60 0.32
CA LEU A 218 -8.40 -37.62 0.92
C LEU A 218 -9.07 -38.53 -0.12
N ASP A 219 -9.43 -37.99 -1.28
CA ASP A 219 -9.97 -38.79 -2.37
C ASP A 219 -8.89 -39.65 -3.02
N GLU A 220 -7.69 -39.10 -3.18
CA GLU A 220 -6.59 -39.81 -3.83
C GLU A 220 -5.97 -40.91 -2.93
N LEU A 221 -6.06 -40.76 -1.60
CA LEU A 221 -5.71 -41.81 -0.65
C LEU A 221 -6.64 -43.03 -0.74
N LYS A 222 -7.87 -42.88 -1.27
CA LYS A 222 -8.76 -44.02 -1.53
C LYS A 222 -8.36 -44.78 -2.79
N SER A 223 -7.71 -44.12 -3.75
CA SER A 223 -7.25 -44.64 -5.03
C SER A 223 -5.73 -44.87 -5.07
N MET A 224 -5.16 -45.41 -4.00
CA MET A 224 -3.73 -45.69 -3.94
C MET A 224 -3.33 -46.91 -4.80
N PRO A 225 -2.21 -46.84 -5.53
CA PRO A 225 -1.69 -47.95 -6.32
C PRO A 225 -1.18 -49.08 -5.42
N LEU A 226 -1.19 -50.32 -5.92
CA LEU A 226 -0.74 -51.50 -5.17
C LEU A 226 0.79 -51.68 -5.18
N ASP A 227 1.49 -51.03 -6.11
CA ASP A 227 2.95 -51.10 -6.24
C ASP A 227 3.64 -50.20 -5.22
N GLU A 228 4.63 -50.73 -4.49
CA GLU A 228 5.30 -50.04 -3.37
C GLU A 228 6.04 -48.77 -3.80
N LYS A 229 6.71 -48.80 -4.96
CA LYS A 229 7.46 -47.64 -5.48
C LYS A 229 6.51 -46.54 -5.97
N SER A 230 5.48 -46.93 -6.73
CA SER A 230 4.45 -45.99 -7.17
C SER A 230 3.65 -45.44 -5.99
N TYR A 231 3.45 -46.23 -4.94
CA TYR A 231 2.78 -45.80 -3.71
C TYR A 231 3.59 -44.74 -2.98
N ASP A 232 4.88 -44.99 -2.71
CA ASP A 232 5.77 -44.03 -2.06
C ASP A 232 5.86 -42.72 -2.86
N HIS A 233 6.02 -42.83 -4.18
CA HIS A 233 6.03 -41.65 -5.06
C HIS A 233 4.75 -40.82 -4.93
N LYS A 234 3.59 -41.48 -4.95
CA LYS A 234 2.30 -40.83 -4.83
C LYS A 234 2.12 -40.20 -3.44
N ALA A 235 2.50 -40.89 -2.37
CA ALA A 235 2.44 -40.39 -1.00
C ALA A 235 3.31 -39.12 -0.82
N ARG A 236 4.54 -39.11 -1.34
CA ARG A 236 5.41 -37.93 -1.32
C ARG A 236 4.80 -36.75 -2.07
N CYS A 237 4.22 -37.00 -3.25
CA CYS A 237 3.55 -35.97 -4.04
C CYS A 237 2.31 -35.42 -3.34
N LEU A 238 1.49 -36.28 -2.73
CA LEU A 238 0.29 -35.87 -1.98
C LEU A 238 0.65 -35.03 -0.76
N TRP A 239 1.72 -35.38 -0.05
CA TRP A 239 2.19 -34.60 1.09
C TRP A 239 2.66 -33.20 0.68
N PHE A 240 3.42 -33.11 -0.42
CA PHE A 240 3.84 -31.82 -0.95
C PHE A 240 2.67 -31.00 -1.50
N PHE A 241 1.69 -31.65 -2.11
CA PHE A 241 0.44 -31.02 -2.57
C PHE A 241 -0.32 -30.39 -1.39
N ASP A 242 -0.52 -31.12 -0.29
CA ASP A 242 -1.16 -30.59 0.91
C ASP A 242 -0.41 -29.38 1.47
N CYS A 243 0.93 -29.40 1.44
CA CYS A 243 1.74 -28.25 1.83
C CYS A 243 1.46 -27.01 0.96
N LEU A 244 1.32 -27.15 -0.36
CA LEU A 244 0.96 -26.05 -1.25
C LEU A 244 -0.43 -25.48 -0.92
N VAL A 245 -1.41 -26.34 -0.65
CA VAL A 245 -2.78 -25.92 -0.28
C VAL A 245 -2.78 -25.16 1.07
N LYS A 246 -2.09 -25.71 2.08
CA LYS A 246 -1.93 -25.07 3.39
C LYS A 246 -1.24 -23.71 3.26
N LEU A 247 -0.19 -23.61 2.44
CA LEU A 247 0.50 -22.35 2.18
C LEU A 247 -0.44 -21.30 1.56
N ASN A 248 -1.22 -21.67 0.54
CA ASN A 248 -2.17 -20.76 -0.13
C ASN A 248 -3.24 -20.15 0.82
N SER A 249 -3.56 -20.85 1.91
CA SER A 249 -4.47 -20.37 2.94
C SER A 249 -3.87 -19.29 3.86
N GLN A 250 -2.54 -19.25 3.99
CA GLN A 250 -1.83 -18.28 4.81
C GLN A 250 -1.75 -16.91 4.11
N LYS A 251 -1.77 -15.83 4.90
CA LYS A 251 -1.52 -14.46 4.39
C LYS A 251 -0.05 -14.08 4.56
N VAL A 252 0.47 -14.30 5.76
CA VAL A 252 1.84 -13.98 6.16
C VAL A 252 2.50 -15.25 6.64
N VAL A 253 3.72 -15.52 6.16
CA VAL A 253 4.48 -16.73 6.47
C VAL A 253 5.71 -16.36 7.30
N LYS A 254 5.91 -17.03 8.44
CA LYS A 254 7.13 -16.86 9.22
C LYS A 254 8.26 -17.68 8.58
N LYS A 255 9.47 -17.12 8.51
CA LYS A 255 10.63 -17.81 7.91
C LYS A 255 11.03 -19.09 8.68
N LYS A 256 10.86 -19.10 10.01
CA LYS A 256 11.05 -20.29 10.85
C LYS A 256 9.73 -21.06 10.97
N HIS A 257 9.75 -22.36 10.68
CA HIS A 257 8.62 -23.29 10.77
C HIS A 257 7.37 -22.82 10.01
N ALA A 258 7.53 -22.41 8.74
CA ALA A 258 6.42 -21.93 7.90
C ALA A 258 5.24 -22.93 7.83
N MET A 259 5.57 -24.22 7.85
CA MET A 259 4.65 -25.35 7.71
C MET A 259 4.57 -26.23 8.98
N GLY A 260 5.07 -25.74 10.12
CA GLY A 260 5.15 -26.49 11.38
C GLY A 260 6.45 -27.27 11.60
N PRO A 261 6.59 -27.99 12.73
CA PRO A 261 7.81 -28.69 13.10
C PRO A 261 8.01 -30.02 12.35
N THR A 262 6.95 -30.59 11.78
CA THR A 262 6.98 -31.87 11.04
C THR A 262 7.47 -31.73 9.60
N CYS A 263 7.56 -30.49 9.09
CA CYS A 263 8.02 -30.23 7.73
C CYS A 263 9.55 -30.11 7.69
N PRO A 264 10.25 -30.83 6.79
CA PRO A 264 11.68 -30.69 6.62
C PRO A 264 12.07 -29.26 6.25
N ASN A 265 13.17 -28.76 6.83
CA ASN A 265 13.63 -27.39 6.62
C ASN A 265 13.91 -27.08 5.14
N ILE A 266 14.38 -28.06 4.37
CA ILE A 266 14.65 -27.93 2.93
C ILE A 266 13.36 -27.55 2.18
N ILE A 267 12.26 -28.27 2.46
CA ILE A 267 10.95 -28.01 1.85
C ILE A 267 10.39 -26.67 2.32
N SER A 268 10.43 -26.39 3.63
CA SER A 268 9.98 -25.10 4.17
C SER A 268 10.72 -23.92 3.54
N ASN A 269 12.03 -24.04 3.33
CA ASN A 269 12.84 -23.01 2.69
C ASN A 269 12.47 -22.83 1.22
N LYS A 270 12.25 -23.92 0.47
CA LYS A 270 11.78 -23.86 -0.92
C LYS A 270 10.45 -23.12 -1.01
N LEU A 271 9.48 -23.50 -0.18
CA LEU A 271 8.13 -22.94 -0.21
C LEU A 271 8.14 -21.44 0.04
N VAL A 272 8.87 -20.99 1.07
CA VAL A 272 9.01 -19.57 1.37
C VAL A 272 9.74 -18.83 0.24
N LYS A 273 10.86 -19.36 -0.25
CA LYS A 273 11.66 -18.69 -1.29
C LYS A 273 10.92 -18.55 -2.62
N THR A 274 10.10 -19.54 -2.98
CA THR A 274 9.49 -19.64 -4.33
C THR A 274 8.11 -19.01 -4.40
N PHE A 275 7.34 -19.06 -3.30
CA PHE A 275 5.92 -18.70 -3.28
C PHE A 275 5.59 -17.53 -2.32
N THR A 276 6.59 -16.80 -1.81
CA THR A 276 6.35 -15.60 -1.01
C THR A 276 7.11 -14.40 -1.56
N ALA A 277 6.54 -13.21 -1.37
CA ALA A 277 7.18 -11.95 -1.70
C ALA A 277 7.50 -11.19 -0.41
N LEU A 278 8.69 -10.60 -0.34
CA LEU A 278 9.07 -9.73 0.78
C LEU A 278 8.23 -8.46 0.74
N SER A 279 7.54 -8.16 1.84
CA SER A 279 6.74 -6.95 2.00
C SER A 279 7.12 -6.24 3.30
N TYR A 280 7.21 -4.91 3.23
CA TYR A 280 7.47 -4.07 4.39
C TYR A 280 6.15 -3.57 4.96
N GLY A 281 5.80 -4.03 6.16
CA GLY A 281 4.56 -3.67 6.83
C GLY A 281 4.75 -3.63 8.35
N ASN A 282 4.16 -2.64 9.02
CA ASN A 282 4.23 -2.48 10.47
C ASN A 282 5.68 -2.43 11.02
N GLY A 283 6.60 -1.79 10.29
CA GLY A 283 7.99 -1.62 10.70
C GLY A 283 8.85 -2.88 10.64
N ARG A 284 8.36 -3.99 10.06
CA ARG A 284 9.11 -5.25 9.90
C ARG A 284 8.98 -5.79 8.48
N ILE A 285 10.03 -6.46 8.01
CA ILE A 285 10.01 -7.22 6.76
C ILE A 285 9.31 -8.56 7.02
N GLN A 286 8.31 -8.89 6.21
CA GLN A 286 7.51 -10.11 6.34
C GLN A 286 7.36 -10.78 4.97
N ASN A 287 7.29 -12.11 4.96
CA ASN A 287 6.97 -12.87 3.76
C ASN A 287 5.45 -12.88 3.57
N LEU A 288 4.97 -12.24 2.50
CA LEU A 288 3.56 -12.13 2.17
C LEU A 288 3.22 -13.00 0.97
N ILE A 289 2.10 -13.72 1.04
CA ILE A 289 1.54 -14.42 -0.11
C ILE A 289 0.63 -13.45 -0.86
N SER A 290 1.21 -12.77 -1.85
CA SER A 290 0.50 -11.84 -2.72
C SER A 290 -0.48 -12.56 -3.64
N ALA A 291 -1.37 -11.82 -4.30
CA ALA A 291 -2.33 -12.40 -5.25
C ALA A 291 -1.63 -13.15 -6.40
N SER A 292 -0.50 -12.63 -6.90
CA SER A 292 0.31 -13.30 -7.93
C SER A 292 0.92 -14.60 -7.39
N MET A 293 1.43 -14.60 -6.16
CA MET A 293 1.96 -15.83 -5.55
C MET A 293 0.89 -16.92 -5.38
N LYS A 294 -0.36 -16.55 -5.09
CA LYS A 294 -1.48 -17.52 -5.05
C LYS A 294 -1.74 -18.16 -6.41
N VAL A 295 -1.63 -17.39 -7.49
CA VAL A 295 -1.73 -17.91 -8.86
C VAL A 295 -0.58 -18.89 -9.12
N LYS A 296 0.64 -18.56 -8.68
CA LYS A 296 1.81 -19.44 -8.80
C LYS A 296 1.65 -20.75 -8.04
N ILE A 297 1.25 -20.69 -6.77
CA ILE A 297 0.97 -21.89 -5.96
C ILE A 297 -0.08 -22.75 -6.65
N THR A 298 -1.15 -22.15 -7.19
CA THR A 298 -2.21 -22.85 -7.90
C THR A 298 -1.70 -23.57 -9.14
N ALA A 299 -0.87 -22.90 -9.95
CA ALA A 299 -0.32 -23.48 -11.16
C ALA A 299 0.61 -24.67 -10.85
N TYR A 300 1.47 -24.54 -9.82
CA TYR A 300 2.30 -25.65 -9.34
C TYR A 300 1.46 -26.80 -8.76
N ALA A 301 0.38 -26.50 -8.03
CA ALA A 301 -0.53 -27.51 -7.50
C ALA A 301 -1.24 -28.28 -8.63
N ILE A 302 -1.69 -27.59 -9.68
CA ILE A 302 -2.26 -28.24 -10.87
C ILE A 302 -1.22 -29.12 -11.57
N ALA A 303 0.00 -28.62 -11.77
CA ALA A 303 1.07 -29.40 -12.41
C ALA A 303 1.39 -30.68 -11.63
N LEU A 304 1.47 -30.59 -10.30
CA LEU A 304 1.67 -31.75 -9.44
C LEU A 304 0.48 -32.73 -9.49
N ALA A 305 -0.75 -32.21 -9.46
CA ALA A 305 -1.95 -33.04 -9.58
C ALA A 305 -2.04 -33.78 -10.93
N LEU A 306 -1.48 -33.21 -12.01
CA LEU A 306 -1.37 -33.90 -13.30
C LEU A 306 -0.41 -35.09 -13.22
N HIS A 307 0.73 -34.96 -12.53
CA HIS A 307 1.65 -36.09 -12.32
C HIS A 307 1.04 -37.20 -11.44
N ILE A 308 0.20 -36.84 -10.47
CA ILE A 308 -0.46 -37.81 -9.58
C ILE A 308 -1.54 -38.61 -10.33
N ASN A 309 -2.32 -37.96 -11.21
CA ASN A 309 -3.52 -38.53 -11.84
C ASN A 309 -3.37 -38.75 -13.36
N HIS A 310 -2.23 -39.29 -13.80
CA HIS A 310 -1.98 -39.65 -15.21
C HIS A 310 -2.35 -38.54 -16.21
N PHE A 311 -1.97 -37.30 -15.91
CA PHE A 311 -2.19 -36.09 -16.73
C PHE A 311 -3.64 -35.66 -16.88
N GLN A 312 -4.51 -36.05 -15.95
CA GLN A 312 -5.89 -35.61 -15.84
C GLN A 312 -6.25 -35.23 -14.41
N THR A 313 -6.75 -34.02 -14.17
CA THR A 313 -7.11 -33.57 -12.82
C THR A 313 -8.47 -32.92 -12.75
N ASN A 314 -9.17 -33.09 -11.62
CA ASN A 314 -10.47 -32.48 -11.39
C ASN A 314 -10.33 -31.06 -10.84
N LEU A 315 -10.53 -30.07 -11.72
CA LEU A 315 -10.41 -28.65 -11.39
C LEU A 315 -11.46 -28.21 -10.35
N THR A 316 -12.62 -28.87 -10.26
CA THR A 316 -13.65 -28.48 -9.28
C THR A 316 -13.25 -28.80 -7.84
N VAL A 317 -12.58 -29.94 -7.63
CA VAL A 317 -12.03 -30.32 -6.32
C VAL A 317 -10.90 -29.38 -5.93
N LEU A 318 -9.96 -29.14 -6.85
CA LEU A 318 -8.85 -28.21 -6.66
C LEU A 318 -9.31 -26.77 -6.36
N GLN A 319 -10.39 -26.32 -7.01
CA GLN A 319 -10.99 -25.01 -6.77
C GLN A 319 -11.46 -24.86 -5.32
N ARG A 320 -12.16 -25.88 -4.80
CA ARG A 320 -12.70 -25.90 -3.43
C ARG A 320 -11.56 -25.87 -2.42
N ASP A 321 -10.54 -26.70 -2.61
CA ASP A 321 -9.37 -26.80 -1.72
C ASP A 321 -8.53 -25.51 -1.71
N LEU A 322 -8.27 -24.92 -2.89
CA LEU A 322 -7.49 -23.69 -3.01
C LEU A 322 -8.31 -22.41 -2.73
N LYS A 323 -9.60 -22.54 -2.41
CA LYS A 323 -10.53 -21.43 -2.15
C LYS A 323 -10.51 -20.35 -3.25
N LEU A 324 -10.51 -20.80 -4.51
CA LEU A 324 -10.46 -19.93 -5.68
C LEU A 324 -11.86 -19.68 -6.26
N ARG A 325 -11.99 -18.57 -6.99
CA ARG A 325 -13.14 -18.36 -7.87
C ARG A 325 -13.00 -19.26 -9.09
N GLU A 326 -14.12 -19.81 -9.54
CA GLU A 326 -14.18 -20.74 -10.68
C GLU A 326 -13.51 -20.18 -11.95
N ASN A 327 -13.76 -18.92 -12.29
CA ASN A 327 -13.12 -18.29 -13.45
C ASN A 327 -11.59 -18.28 -13.34
N LYS A 328 -11.05 -18.04 -12.14
CA LYS A 328 -9.60 -17.94 -11.94
C LYS A 328 -8.90 -19.28 -12.17
N ILE A 329 -9.44 -20.39 -11.66
CA ILE A 329 -8.81 -21.69 -11.88
C ILE A 329 -8.86 -22.10 -13.35
N LEU A 330 -9.94 -21.74 -14.06
CA LEU A 330 -10.06 -21.99 -15.50
C LEU A 330 -9.08 -21.12 -16.30
N ASP A 331 -8.88 -19.86 -15.92
CA ASP A 331 -7.92 -18.98 -16.57
C ASP A 331 -6.49 -19.48 -16.37
N ILE A 332 -6.15 -19.98 -15.17
CA ILE A 332 -4.85 -20.61 -14.89
C ILE A 332 -4.69 -21.91 -15.69
N ALA A 333 -5.70 -22.78 -15.71
CA ALA A 333 -5.66 -24.02 -16.47
C ALA A 333 -5.49 -23.76 -17.99
N LYS A 334 -6.15 -22.73 -18.53
CA LYS A 334 -5.97 -22.29 -19.92
C LYS A 334 -4.57 -21.73 -20.15
N ALA A 335 -4.03 -20.95 -19.21
CA ALA A 335 -2.67 -20.43 -19.27
C ALA A 335 -1.61 -21.56 -19.26
N MET A 336 -1.90 -22.64 -18.54
CA MET A 336 -1.12 -23.89 -18.54
C MET A 336 -1.40 -24.80 -19.76
N ARG A 337 -2.15 -24.31 -20.76
CA ARG A 337 -2.48 -25.05 -21.99
C ARG A 337 -3.19 -26.39 -21.75
N LEU A 338 -4.00 -26.49 -20.70
CA LEU A 338 -4.82 -27.68 -20.43
C LEU A 338 -6.08 -27.68 -21.26
N LYS A 339 -6.44 -28.86 -21.77
CA LYS A 339 -7.74 -29.11 -22.40
C LYS A 339 -8.79 -29.28 -21.30
N ILE A 340 -9.77 -28.38 -21.28
CA ILE A 340 -10.85 -28.39 -20.28
C ILE A 340 -12.04 -29.17 -20.86
N SER A 341 -12.39 -30.29 -20.23
CA SER A 341 -13.60 -31.05 -20.53
C SER A 341 -14.60 -30.95 -19.37
N LYS A 342 -15.89 -31.11 -19.67
CA LYS A 342 -16.95 -31.23 -18.66
C LYS A 342 -17.34 -32.69 -18.56
N SER A 343 -17.24 -33.26 -17.37
CA SER A 343 -17.75 -34.59 -17.07
C SER A 343 -18.99 -34.45 -16.20
N LYS A 344 -20.06 -35.15 -16.58
CA LYS A 344 -21.26 -35.31 -15.75
C LYS A 344 -21.17 -36.65 -15.05
N ASN A 345 -21.27 -36.65 -13.72
CA ASN A 345 -21.46 -37.91 -13.00
C ASN A 345 -22.80 -38.54 -13.38
N LEU A 346 -22.86 -39.88 -13.34
CA LEU A 346 -24.03 -40.71 -13.69
C LEU A 346 -25.33 -40.33 -12.93
N PHE A 347 -25.22 -39.56 -11.84
CA PHE A 347 -26.34 -39.08 -11.03
C PHE A 347 -26.70 -37.59 -11.23
N GLY A 348 -26.09 -36.89 -12.19
CA GLY A 348 -26.53 -35.56 -12.64
C GLY A 348 -26.39 -34.38 -11.65
N LEU A 349 -25.88 -34.60 -10.43
CA LEU A 349 -25.87 -33.57 -9.37
C LEU A 349 -24.67 -32.60 -9.39
N GLU A 350 -23.51 -33.00 -9.89
CA GLU A 350 -22.32 -32.12 -9.97
C GLU A 350 -21.67 -32.19 -11.37
N GLU A 351 -21.57 -31.04 -12.05
CA GLU A 351 -20.76 -30.90 -13.26
C GLU A 351 -19.28 -30.72 -12.87
N HIS A 352 -18.47 -31.76 -13.03
CA HIS A 352 -17.05 -31.69 -12.79
C HIS A 352 -16.31 -31.20 -14.04
N LYS A 353 -15.45 -30.20 -13.86
CA LYS A 353 -14.54 -29.73 -14.91
C LYS A 353 -13.21 -30.44 -14.77
N LEU A 354 -12.81 -31.18 -15.80
CA LEU A 354 -11.56 -31.91 -15.85
C LEU A 354 -10.57 -31.14 -16.70
N GLY A 355 -9.35 -30.99 -16.21
CA GLY A 355 -8.21 -30.48 -16.97
C GLY A 355 -7.34 -31.65 -17.39
N THR A 356 -7.15 -31.83 -18.70
CA THR A 356 -6.29 -32.88 -19.25
C THR A 356 -5.15 -32.23 -20.03
N LEU A 357 -3.92 -32.70 -19.81
CA LEU A 357 -2.78 -32.30 -20.62
C LEU A 357 -2.67 -33.24 -21.83
N CYS A 358 -2.93 -32.73 -23.02
CA CYS A 358 -2.86 -33.49 -24.27
C CYS A 358 -1.90 -32.82 -25.24
N LEU A 359 -1.16 -33.63 -26.00
CA LEU A 359 -0.36 -33.17 -27.14
C LEU A 359 -1.16 -33.38 -28.44
N PRO A 360 -1.12 -32.45 -29.42
CA PRO A 360 -0.41 -31.16 -29.38
C PRO A 360 -1.08 -30.14 -28.45
N LEU A 361 -0.27 -29.24 -27.86
CA LEU A 361 -0.76 -28.23 -26.92
C LEU A 361 -1.74 -27.26 -27.62
N PRO A 362 -2.86 -26.88 -26.98
CA PRO A 362 -3.77 -25.87 -27.49
C PRO A 362 -3.05 -24.54 -27.76
N ALA A 363 -3.33 -23.92 -28.91
CA ALA A 363 -2.77 -22.61 -29.27
C ALA A 363 -3.12 -21.55 -28.20
N GLN A 364 -2.12 -20.77 -27.78
CA GLN A 364 -2.26 -19.73 -26.78
C GLN A 364 -3.17 -18.60 -27.32
N LYS A 365 -4.43 -18.57 -26.88
CA LYS A 365 -5.31 -17.43 -27.16
C LYS A 365 -4.91 -16.27 -26.26
N VAL A 366 -4.12 -15.33 -26.79
CA VAL A 366 -3.85 -14.06 -26.10
C VAL A 366 -5.20 -13.38 -25.84
N PRO A 367 -5.54 -13.05 -24.59
CA PRO A 367 -6.80 -12.37 -24.30
C PRO A 367 -6.79 -11.02 -25.00
N SER A 368 -7.74 -10.83 -25.93
CA SER A 368 -7.94 -9.55 -26.63
C SER A 368 -8.09 -8.45 -25.60
N ARG A 369 -7.13 -7.51 -25.58
CA ARG A 369 -7.15 -6.28 -24.77
C ARG A 369 -8.57 -5.69 -24.82
N ASN A 370 -9.29 -5.74 -23.69
CA ASN A 370 -10.56 -5.04 -23.55
C ASN A 370 -10.31 -3.57 -23.92
N LYS A 371 -10.91 -3.12 -25.03
CA LYS A 371 -10.89 -1.72 -25.46
C LYS A 371 -11.29 -0.87 -24.26
N LYS A 372 -10.34 -0.06 -23.77
CA LYS A 372 -10.60 0.98 -22.77
C LYS A 372 -11.81 1.78 -23.27
N ARG A 373 -12.90 1.76 -22.51
CA ARG A 373 -14.02 2.69 -22.72
C ARG A 373 -13.43 4.10 -22.63
N LYS A 374 -13.53 4.85 -23.72
CA LYS A 374 -13.29 6.30 -23.71
C LYS A 374 -14.24 6.89 -22.67
N LEU A 375 -13.68 7.56 -21.67
CA LEU A 375 -14.44 8.49 -20.84
C LEU A 375 -14.76 9.66 -21.77
N ASN A 376 -16.06 9.93 -21.97
CA ASN A 376 -16.52 11.24 -22.41
C ASN A 376 -16.68 12.12 -21.18
#